data_AF-A0A133PS81-F1
#
_entry.id   AF-A0A133PS81-F1
#
_cell.length_a   1.000
_cell.length_b   1.000
_cell.length_c   1.000
_cell.angle_alpha   90.00
_cell.angle_beta   90.00
_cell.angle_gamma   90.00
#
_symmetry.space_group_name_H-M   'P 1'
#
loop_
_entity.id
_entity.type
_entity.pdbx_description
1 polymer ?
#
loop_
_entity_poly.entity_id
_entity_poly.type
_entity_poly.pdbx_seq_one_letter_code
_entity_poly.pdbx_strand_id
1 'polypeptide(L)'
;MKLKRMAILLVFLLAILTACGSGDSVKKEGIYKNALVMDVKNGSRTEVIGKMSVSQVPKDDITEEALLDWCVNHIKANDLSYSIIRYDGDVDHGVYGTGNQILTNVNIQKEADGTYSYVGDTEDTKVYTVKDDNTLVEN
;
A
#
# COMPACT_ATOMS: atom_id res chain seq x y z
N MET A 1 29.56 23.81 -52.63
CA MET A 1 29.76 25.28 -52.66
C MET A 1 28.47 25.96 -52.19
N LYS A 2 28.58 26.78 -51.12
CA LYS A 2 27.72 27.91 -50.73
C LYS A 2 26.26 27.67 -50.26
N LEU A 3 26.15 27.79 -48.94
CA LEU A 3 25.11 28.32 -48.05
C LEU A 3 23.94 29.18 -48.61
N LYS A 4 22.87 29.13 -47.79
CA LYS A 4 21.81 30.13 -47.52
C LYS A 4 20.66 30.14 -48.54
N ARG A 5 19.40 30.05 -48.10
CA ARG A 5 18.68 31.18 -47.46
C ARG A 5 17.71 30.74 -46.36
N MET A 6 17.77 31.54 -45.29
CA MET A 6 16.91 31.58 -44.12
C MET A 6 15.55 32.23 -44.41
N ALA A 7 14.58 31.80 -43.59
CA ALA A 7 13.63 32.62 -42.82
C ALA A 7 12.16 32.72 -43.26
N ILE A 8 11.35 32.76 -42.19
CA ILE A 8 10.00 33.33 -42.00
C ILE A 8 8.87 32.29 -42.11
N LEU A 9 7.87 32.17 -41.23
CA LEU A 9 7.51 32.53 -39.84
C LEU A 9 5.99 32.15 -39.76
N LEU A 10 5.44 32.01 -38.55
CA LEU A 10 4.00 31.98 -38.20
C LEU A 10 3.24 30.65 -38.40
N VAL A 11 2.36 30.18 -37.49
CA VAL A 11 2.03 30.42 -36.06
C VAL A 11 0.85 29.48 -35.75
N PHE A 12 0.89 28.87 -34.57
CA PHE A 12 -0.25 28.37 -33.77
C PHE A 12 -1.35 27.52 -34.43
N LEU A 13 -1.42 26.26 -34.01
CA LEU A 13 -2.67 25.80 -33.38
C LEU A 13 -2.36 25.03 -32.09
N LEU A 14 -2.89 25.59 -31.02
CA LEU A 14 -2.86 25.14 -29.63
C LEU A 14 -4.06 24.22 -29.41
N ALA A 15 -3.86 23.06 -28.78
CA ALA A 15 -4.72 22.44 -27.76
C ALA A 15 -4.49 20.92 -27.72
N ILE A 16 -4.52 20.18 -26.61
CA ILE A 16 -4.63 20.38 -25.17
C ILE A 16 -4.23 18.99 -24.61
N LEU A 17 -3.66 18.99 -23.40
CA LEU A 17 -3.41 17.84 -22.51
C LEU A 17 -4.03 16.48 -22.87
N THR A 18 -3.23 15.42 -22.79
CA THR A 18 -3.73 14.15 -22.25
C THR A 18 -2.65 13.42 -21.46
N ALA A 19 -2.94 13.32 -20.15
CA ALA A 19 -2.43 12.39 -19.16
C ALA A 19 -0.91 12.40 -18.88
N CYS A 20 -0.56 13.24 -17.91
CA CYS A 20 0.32 12.80 -16.83
C CYS A 20 -0.26 11.50 -16.27
N GLY A 21 0.38 10.40 -16.61
CA GLY A 21 0.14 9.09 -16.03
C GLY A 21 1.49 8.51 -15.66
N SER A 22 2.21 9.19 -14.75
CA SER A 22 3.21 8.51 -13.92
C SER A 22 2.45 7.55 -13.03
N GLY A 23 2.00 6.44 -13.60
CA GLY A 23 1.74 5.24 -12.84
C GLY A 23 3.10 4.75 -12.44
N ASP A 24 3.59 5.19 -11.27
CA ASP A 24 4.74 4.57 -10.64
C ASP A 24 4.49 3.06 -10.67
N SER A 25 5.36 2.36 -11.39
CA SER A 25 5.32 0.92 -11.46
C SER A 25 5.66 0.41 -10.07
N VAL A 26 4.62 0.17 -9.26
CA VAL A 26 4.73 -0.47 -7.96
C VAL A 26 5.45 -1.80 -8.21
N LYS A 27 6.66 -1.96 -7.68
CA LYS A 27 7.30 -3.27 -7.63
C LYS A 27 6.45 -4.17 -6.75
N LYS A 28 5.62 -5.00 -7.38
CA LYS A 28 4.80 -6.00 -6.71
C LYS A 28 5.67 -7.20 -6.38
N GLU A 29 6.40 -7.10 -5.27
CA GLU A 29 7.25 -8.17 -4.73
C GLU A 29 6.83 -8.52 -3.29
N GLY A 30 7.36 -9.62 -2.75
CA GLY A 30 7.11 -10.03 -1.36
C GLY A 30 5.64 -10.35 -1.00
N ILE A 31 5.33 -10.16 0.28
CA ILE A 31 4.04 -10.53 0.90
C ILE A 31 2.85 -9.64 0.48
N TYR A 32 3.10 -8.61 -0.35
CA TYR A 32 2.10 -7.69 -0.90
C TYR A 32 2.04 -7.72 -2.43
N LYS A 33 2.73 -8.65 -3.10
CA LYS A 33 2.72 -8.79 -4.57
C LYS A 33 1.31 -8.85 -5.18
N ASN A 34 0.37 -9.45 -4.46
CA ASN A 34 -1.02 -9.61 -4.87
C ASN A 34 -1.98 -8.72 -4.07
N ALA A 35 -1.47 -7.65 -3.45
CA ALA A 35 -2.29 -6.77 -2.63
C ALA A 35 -3.40 -6.10 -3.46
N LEU A 36 -4.63 -6.17 -2.95
CA LEU A 36 -5.77 -5.43 -3.45
C LEU A 36 -5.88 -4.13 -2.67
N VAL A 37 -5.82 -3.00 -3.37
CA VAL A 37 -5.99 -1.66 -2.78
C VAL A 37 -7.45 -1.25 -2.90
N MET A 38 -8.01 -0.76 -1.80
CA MET A 38 -9.43 -0.39 -1.68
C MET A 38 -9.57 0.97 -1.00
N ASP A 39 -10.57 1.74 -1.42
CA ASP A 39 -10.92 3.00 -0.76
C ASP A 39 -11.56 2.72 0.59
N VAL A 40 -11.10 3.44 1.62
CA VAL A 40 -11.72 3.46 2.94
C VAL A 40 -12.70 4.62 2.97
N LYS A 41 -13.95 4.35 3.33
CA LYS A 41 -15.00 5.38 3.41
C LYS A 41 -15.27 5.78 4.86
N ASN A 42 -15.78 7.00 5.05
CA ASN A 42 -16.30 7.42 6.36
C ASN A 42 -17.48 6.55 6.82
N GLY A 43 -17.90 6.66 8.09
CA GLY A 43 -18.99 5.85 8.65
C GLY A 43 -20.34 6.01 7.92
N SER A 44 -20.56 7.14 7.25
CA SER A 44 -21.74 7.39 6.41
C SER A 44 -21.62 6.81 4.99
N ARG A 45 -20.45 6.27 4.62
CA ARG A 45 -20.10 5.69 3.32
C ARG A 45 -20.22 6.65 2.13
N THR A 46 -20.11 7.95 2.38
CA THR A 46 -20.28 9.02 1.36
C THR A 46 -18.96 9.54 0.82
N GLU A 47 -17.90 9.57 1.65
CA GLU A 47 -16.62 10.18 1.31
C GLU A 47 -15.49 9.17 1.50
N VAL A 48 -14.51 9.20 0.60
CA VAL A 48 -13.25 8.46 0.74
C VAL A 48 -12.34 9.23 1.68
N ILE A 49 -11.93 8.57 2.77
CA ILE A 49 -11.10 9.15 3.84
C ILE A 49 -9.67 8.59 3.85
N GLY A 50 -9.41 7.62 3.00
CA GLY A 50 -8.12 6.95 2.94
C GLY A 50 -8.15 5.74 2.01
N LYS A 51 -7.05 5.01 2.00
CA LYS A 51 -6.92 3.75 1.26
C LYS A 51 -6.34 2.69 2.16
N MET A 52 -6.76 1.46 1.93
CA MET A 52 -6.18 0.30 2.58
C MET A 52 -5.72 -0.72 1.54
N SER A 53 -4.84 -1.63 1.92
CA SER A 53 -4.51 -2.78 1.07
C SER A 53 -4.66 -4.09 1.82
N VAL A 54 -5.12 -5.12 1.12
CA VAL A 54 -5.23 -6.48 1.65
C VAL A 54 -4.52 -7.46 0.75
N SER A 55 -3.66 -8.29 1.32
CA SER A 55 -3.12 -9.48 0.67
C SER A 55 -3.43 -10.73 1.48
N GLN A 56 -3.16 -11.90 0.90
CA GLN A 56 -3.27 -13.18 1.56
C GLN A 56 -2.03 -14.01 1.21
N VAL A 57 -1.36 -14.53 2.22
CA VAL A 57 -0.08 -15.24 2.08
C VAL A 57 0.07 -16.34 3.15
N PRO A 58 0.93 -17.35 2.93
CA PRO A 58 1.30 -18.31 3.95
C PRO A 58 1.89 -17.63 5.19
N LYS A 59 1.54 -18.12 6.39
CA LYS A 59 2.09 -17.59 7.65
C LYS A 59 3.62 -17.70 7.71
N ASP A 60 4.19 -18.73 7.07
CA ASP A 60 5.64 -18.95 7.01
C ASP A 60 6.39 -17.89 6.18
N ASP A 61 5.70 -17.15 5.31
CA ASP A 61 6.29 -16.03 4.54
C ASP A 61 6.38 -14.75 5.39
N ILE A 62 5.81 -14.74 6.60
CA ILE A 62 5.78 -13.59 7.51
C ILE A 62 7.06 -13.56 8.33
N THR A 63 8.14 -13.10 7.72
CA THR A 63 9.43 -12.84 8.38
C THR A 63 9.57 -11.37 8.75
N GLU A 64 10.44 -11.05 9.72
CA GLU A 64 10.73 -9.66 10.07
C GLU A 64 11.23 -8.83 8.87
N GLU A 65 12.04 -9.43 8.00
CA GLU A 65 12.50 -8.81 6.75
C GLU A 65 11.31 -8.48 5.82
N ALA A 66 10.38 -9.43 5.66
CA ALA A 66 9.19 -9.23 4.84
C ALA A 66 8.25 -8.17 5.45
N LEU A 67 8.13 -8.11 6.77
CA LEU A 67 7.34 -7.10 7.48
C LEU A 67 7.94 -5.70 7.33
N LEU A 68 9.26 -5.58 7.46
CA LEU A 68 9.96 -4.32 7.25
C LEU A 68 9.82 -3.83 5.80
N ASP A 69 10.06 -4.70 4.82
CA ASP A 69 9.88 -4.40 3.40
C ASP A 69 8.45 -3.97 3.10
N TRP A 70 7.46 -4.70 3.59
CA TRP A 70 6.06 -4.36 3.43
C TRP A 70 5.70 -3.00 4.03
N CYS A 71 6.16 -2.69 5.24
CA CYS A 71 5.88 -1.40 5.85
C CYS A 71 6.52 -0.24 5.06
N VAL A 72 7.79 -0.36 4.69
CA VAL A 72 8.53 0.72 4.03
C VAL A 72 8.10 0.88 2.56
N ASN A 73 8.15 -0.20 1.79
CA ASN A 73 8.01 -0.16 0.33
C ASN A 73 6.56 -0.30 -0.15
N HIS A 74 5.63 -0.67 0.74
CA HIS A 74 4.21 -0.77 0.38
C HIS A 74 3.31 0.17 1.18
N ILE A 75 3.29 0.07 2.52
CA ILE A 75 2.39 0.92 3.33
C ILE A 75 2.78 2.39 3.23
N LYS A 76 4.03 2.73 3.60
CA LYS A 76 4.52 4.12 3.61
C LYS A 76 4.66 4.68 2.20
N ALA A 77 5.23 3.92 1.27
CA ALA A 77 5.43 4.36 -0.11
C ALA A 77 4.13 4.70 -0.85
N ASN A 78 3.01 4.08 -0.49
CA ASN A 78 1.71 4.31 -1.12
C ASN A 78 0.73 5.13 -0.26
N ASP A 79 1.21 5.71 0.85
CA ASP A 79 0.41 6.52 1.80
C ASP A 79 -0.90 5.82 2.22
N LEU A 80 -0.80 4.52 2.52
CA LEU A 80 -1.96 3.71 2.93
C LEU A 80 -2.28 4.00 4.39
N SER A 81 -3.56 4.25 4.69
CA SER A 81 -4.05 4.52 6.04
C SER A 81 -3.82 3.34 6.97
N TYR A 82 -4.04 2.13 6.45
CA TYR A 82 -3.66 0.87 7.06
C TYR A 82 -3.57 -0.21 5.99
N SER A 83 -3.00 -1.36 6.31
CA SER A 83 -2.95 -2.52 5.44
C SER A 83 -3.05 -3.80 6.24
N ILE A 84 -3.57 -4.85 5.60
CA ILE A 84 -3.82 -6.14 6.21
C ILE A 84 -3.20 -7.24 5.37
N ILE A 85 -2.58 -8.21 6.02
CA ILE A 85 -2.19 -9.48 5.41
C ILE A 85 -2.97 -10.56 6.14
N ARG A 86 -3.79 -11.34 5.43
CA ARG A 86 -4.48 -12.50 6.00
C ARG A 86 -3.63 -13.75 5.81
N TYR A 87 -3.68 -14.68 6.77
CA TYR A 87 -2.96 -15.94 6.62
C TYR A 87 -3.71 -16.91 5.70
N ASP A 88 -2.96 -17.60 4.83
CA ASP A 88 -3.51 -18.70 4.05
C ASP A 88 -3.96 -19.83 4.98
N GLY A 89 -5.22 -20.26 4.81
CA GLY A 89 -5.82 -21.31 5.64
C GLY A 89 -6.37 -20.82 6.99
N ASP A 90 -6.09 -19.58 7.39
CA ASP A 90 -6.61 -18.95 8.61
C ASP A 90 -6.92 -17.47 8.34
N VAL A 91 -8.05 -17.24 7.67
CA VAL A 91 -8.37 -15.92 7.09
C VAL A 91 -8.89 -14.90 8.11
N ASP A 92 -9.21 -15.36 9.32
CA ASP A 92 -9.67 -14.53 10.43
C ASP A 92 -8.49 -14.01 11.27
N HIS A 93 -7.28 -14.47 11.00
CA HIS A 93 -6.04 -13.98 11.60
C HIS A 93 -5.06 -13.44 10.56
N GLY A 94 -4.14 -12.59 11.03
CA GLY A 94 -3.15 -12.02 10.13
C GLY A 94 -2.26 -10.95 10.74
N VAL A 95 -1.80 -10.07 9.88
CA VAL A 95 -0.96 -8.92 10.20
C VAL A 95 -1.73 -7.64 9.89
N TYR A 96 -1.71 -6.70 10.83
CA TYR A 96 -2.23 -5.35 10.65
C TYR A 96 -1.06 -4.35 10.68
N GLY A 97 -1.00 -3.47 9.68
CA GLY A 97 0.02 -2.43 9.58
C GLY A 97 -0.61 -1.06 9.44
N THR A 98 -0.13 -0.08 10.20
CA THR A 98 -0.56 1.32 10.09
C THR A 98 0.61 2.24 10.39
N GLY A 99 0.89 3.19 9.50
CA GLY A 99 2.04 4.08 9.62
C GLY A 99 3.36 3.30 9.76
N ASN A 100 3.95 3.36 10.95
CA ASN A 100 5.19 2.65 11.30
C ASN A 100 4.98 1.45 12.25
N GLN A 101 3.74 1.13 12.60
CA GLN A 101 3.41 0.05 13.51
C GLN A 101 2.93 -1.18 12.73
N ILE A 102 3.34 -2.35 13.19
CA ILE A 102 2.93 -3.65 12.65
C ILE A 102 2.52 -4.52 13.82
N LEU A 103 1.34 -5.13 13.75
CA LEU A 103 0.85 -6.11 14.71
C LEU A 103 0.68 -7.44 13.97
N THR A 104 1.31 -8.50 14.48
CA THR A 104 1.18 -9.85 13.91
C THR A 104 0.24 -10.70 14.76
N ASN A 105 -0.31 -11.77 14.19
CA ASN A 105 -1.27 -12.66 14.86
C ASN A 105 -2.45 -11.91 15.47
N VAL A 106 -3.08 -11.01 14.73
CA VAL A 106 -4.26 -10.26 15.20
C VAL A 106 -5.55 -10.83 14.61
N ASN A 107 -6.67 -10.57 15.28
CA ASN A 107 -8.01 -10.87 14.76
C ASN A 107 -8.39 -9.86 13.68
N ILE A 108 -8.86 -10.37 12.54
CA ILE A 108 -9.29 -9.60 11.37
C ILE A 108 -10.73 -9.93 11.05
N GLN A 109 -11.50 -8.92 10.68
CA GLN A 109 -12.87 -9.09 10.21
C GLN A 109 -13.03 -8.49 8.81
N LYS A 110 -13.77 -9.18 7.94
CA LYS A 110 -14.24 -8.59 6.68
C LYS A 110 -15.50 -7.75 6.92
N GLU A 111 -15.49 -6.53 6.43
CA GLU A 111 -16.60 -5.59 6.53
C GLU A 111 -17.64 -5.80 5.43
N ALA A 112 -18.85 -5.29 5.67
CA ALA A 112 -19.96 -5.37 4.72
C ALA A 112 -19.68 -4.65 3.39
N ASP A 113 -18.75 -3.69 3.38
CA ASP A 113 -18.32 -2.98 2.18
C ASP A 113 -17.15 -3.64 1.44
N GLY A 114 -16.66 -4.77 1.95
CA GLY A 114 -15.56 -5.55 1.37
C GLY A 114 -14.18 -5.18 1.89
N THR A 115 -14.05 -4.11 2.69
CA THR A 115 -12.81 -3.79 3.41
C THR A 115 -12.58 -4.76 4.57
N TYR A 116 -11.46 -4.59 5.28
CA TYR A 116 -11.10 -5.44 6.40
C TYR A 116 -10.68 -4.57 7.59
N SER A 117 -10.99 -5.01 8.80
CA SER A 117 -10.68 -4.31 10.04
C SER A 117 -9.85 -5.18 10.97
N TYR A 118 -8.94 -4.57 11.70
CA TYR A 118 -8.41 -5.13 12.94
C TYR A 118 -9.48 -5.03 14.03
N VAL A 119 -9.78 -6.14 14.70
CA VAL A 119 -10.84 -6.21 15.72
C VAL A 119 -10.35 -6.61 17.11
N GLY A 120 -9.06 -6.96 17.24
CA GLY A 120 -8.43 -7.20 18.54
C GLY A 120 -7.19 -8.08 18.46
N ASP A 121 -6.45 -8.09 19.56
CA ASP A 121 -5.26 -8.92 19.73
C ASP A 121 -5.63 -10.38 20.03
N THR A 122 -4.69 -11.28 19.75
CA THR A 122 -4.68 -12.66 20.25
C THR A 122 -3.63 -12.80 21.36
N GLU A 123 -3.54 -14.00 21.96
CA GLU A 123 -2.49 -14.30 22.95
C GLU A 123 -1.07 -14.27 22.35
N ASP A 124 -0.94 -14.50 21.05
CA ASP A 124 0.34 -14.54 20.33
C ASP A 124 0.64 -13.24 19.57
N THR A 125 -0.13 -12.17 19.83
CA THR A 125 0.09 -10.90 19.15
C THR A 125 1.45 -10.32 19.51
N LYS A 126 2.23 -10.00 18.49
CA LYS A 126 3.48 -9.26 18.62
C LYS A 126 3.38 -7.90 17.97
N VAL A 127 3.93 -6.89 18.63
CA VAL A 127 3.92 -5.51 18.17
C VAL A 127 5.31 -5.10 17.74
N TYR A 128 5.44 -4.68 16.49
CA TYR A 128 6.66 -4.13 15.94
C TYR A 128 6.53 -2.66 15.61
N THR A 129 7.64 -1.95 15.65
CA THR A 129 7.76 -0.57 15.18
C THR A 129 8.92 -0.43 14.22
N VAL A 130 8.66 0.11 13.04
CA VAL A 130 9.68 0.52 12.07
C VAL A 130 10.20 1.91 12.46
N LYS A 131 11.47 1.97 12.84
CA LYS A 131 12.16 3.22 13.17
C LYS A 131 12.51 4.02 11.91
N ASP A 132 12.93 5.27 12.10
CA ASP A 132 13.27 6.18 10.98
C ASP A 132 14.52 5.73 10.20
N ASP A 133 15.37 4.92 10.81
CA ASP A 133 16.54 4.29 10.17
C ASP A 133 16.19 2.98 9.43
N ASN A 134 14.89 2.69 9.25
CA ASN A 134 14.37 1.46 8.65
C ASN A 134 14.81 0.19 9.39
N THR A 135 14.91 0.24 10.71
CA THR A 135 15.03 -0.96 11.55
C THR A 135 13.69 -1.36 12.15
N LEU A 136 13.47 -2.66 12.31
CA LEU A 136 12.28 -3.21 12.96
C LEU A 136 12.61 -3.55 14.42
N VAL A 137 11.76 -3.10 15.35
CA VAL A 137 11.90 -3.37 16.79
C VAL A 137 10.62 -4.02 17.31
N GLU A 138 10.72 -5.21 17.89
CA GLU A 138 9.64 -5.86 18.66
C GLU A 138 9.52 -5.16 20.03
N ASN A 139 8.30 -4.76 20.43
CA ASN A 139 8.02 -4.08 21.71
C ASN A 139 7.32 -5.00 22.71
#